data_AF-A0A401IR77-F1
#
_entry.id   AF-A0A401IR77-F1
#
_cell.length_a   1.000
_cell.length_b   1.000
_cell.length_c   1.000
_cell.angle_alpha   90.00
_cell.angle_beta   90.00
_cell.angle_gamma   90.00
#
_symmetry.space_group_name_H-M   'P 1'
#
loop_
_entity.id
_entity.type
_entity.pdbx_description
1 polymer ?
#
loop_
_entity_poly.entity_id
_entity_poly.type
_entity_poly.pdbx_seq_one_letter_code
_entity_poly.pdbx_strand_id
1 'polypeptide(L)'
;MSVTKINRNQTYTYNGKKVSPDAPSYIKIVDGSHYVAIPNLEMRDDSNQAFGITFVQGVYTKKHDDFKLGKNAQKTELWFDSYDDFKDGRYTISKSRQIKLKKTVPPFEEGKLTKKKGIYYYKSNRINTYSLKKKFLYLRLRKAKINLPTTEKEFIRQYHQKQ
;
A
#
# COMPACT_ATOMS: atom_id res chain seq x y z
N MET A 1 -24.84 18.41 3.11
CA MET A 1 -23.51 18.04 2.60
C MET A 1 -23.41 16.52 2.53
N SER A 2 -23.15 15.95 1.34
CA SER A 2 -23.04 14.50 1.16
C SER A 2 -21.67 14.03 1.66
N VAL A 3 -21.66 13.36 2.82
CA VAL A 3 -20.50 12.61 3.27
C VAL A 3 -20.28 11.51 2.24
N THR A 4 -19.23 11.61 1.40
CA THR A 4 -18.77 10.45 0.63
C THR A 4 -18.51 9.32 1.62
N LYS A 5 -19.46 8.40 1.74
CA LYS A 5 -19.36 7.19 2.56
C LYS A 5 -18.32 6.32 1.86
N ILE A 6 -17.17 6.18 2.50
CA ILE A 6 -16.24 5.13 2.09
C ILE A 6 -16.89 3.82 2.51
N ASN A 7 -17.14 2.93 1.55
CA ASN A 7 -17.61 1.61 1.90
C ASN A 7 -16.45 0.84 2.53
N ARG A 8 -16.68 0.34 3.73
CA ARG A 8 -15.76 -0.55 4.45
C ARG A 8 -15.48 -1.77 3.57
N ASN A 9 -14.25 -2.28 3.59
CA ASN A 9 -13.77 -3.40 2.74
C ASN A 9 -13.60 -3.11 1.25
N GLN A 10 -13.29 -1.87 0.86
CA GLN A 10 -12.91 -1.58 -0.53
C GLN A 10 -11.39 -1.64 -0.74
N THR A 11 -10.98 -2.59 -1.57
CA THR A 11 -9.60 -2.75 -2.04
C THR A 11 -9.44 -2.13 -3.42
N TYR A 12 -8.37 -1.36 -3.62
CA TYR A 12 -8.06 -0.64 -4.85
C TYR A 12 -6.67 -1.01 -5.37
N THR A 13 -6.60 -1.23 -6.69
CA THR A 13 -5.36 -1.49 -7.45
C THR A 13 -5.22 -0.49 -8.58
N TYR A 14 -4.05 -0.38 -9.17
CA TYR A 14 -3.84 0.50 -10.33
C TYR A 14 -4.62 0.03 -11.56
N ASN A 15 -5.21 0.99 -12.27
CA ASN A 15 -5.84 0.76 -13.56
C ASN A 15 -4.82 0.89 -14.69
N GLY A 16 -3.85 -0.04 -14.73
CA GLY A 16 -2.72 -0.04 -15.68
C GLY A 16 -1.42 -0.49 -15.01
N LYS A 17 -0.30 -0.37 -15.73
CA LYS A 17 1.03 -0.63 -15.15
C LYS A 17 1.36 0.41 -14.07
N LYS A 18 1.95 -0.05 -12.97
CA LYS A 18 2.51 0.83 -11.93
C LYS A 18 3.71 1.57 -12.54
N VAL A 19 3.79 2.88 -12.32
CA VAL A 19 4.80 3.77 -12.94
C VAL A 19 5.77 4.39 -11.93
N SER A 20 5.66 4.05 -10.65
CA SER A 20 6.54 4.52 -9.59
C SER A 20 6.83 3.34 -8.65
N PRO A 21 8.11 2.97 -8.45
CA PRO A 21 8.48 1.83 -7.59
C PRO A 21 7.98 2.01 -6.16
N ASP A 22 7.97 3.25 -5.69
CA ASP A 22 7.58 3.61 -4.34
C ASP A 22 6.11 3.43 -4.03
N ALA A 23 5.21 3.44 -5.03
CA ALA A 23 3.75 3.45 -4.82
C ALA A 23 3.22 2.11 -4.25
N PRO A 24 2.13 2.05 -3.45
CA PRO A 24 1.69 0.77 -2.89
C PRO A 24 1.12 -0.15 -3.97
N SER A 25 1.38 -1.44 -3.90
CA SER A 25 0.78 -2.45 -4.80
C SER A 25 -0.74 -2.40 -4.78
N TYR A 26 -1.33 -2.13 -3.61
CA TYR A 26 -2.75 -1.84 -3.46
C TYR A 26 -3.03 -1.03 -2.19
N ILE A 27 -4.24 -0.46 -2.12
CA ILE A 27 -4.74 0.27 -0.96
C ILE A 27 -6.09 -0.31 -0.57
N LYS A 28 -6.25 -0.74 0.69
CA LYS A 28 -7.47 -1.37 1.21
C LYS A 28 -8.03 -0.57 2.37
N ILE A 29 -9.26 -0.08 2.22
CA ILE A 29 -9.96 0.64 3.28
C ILE A 29 -10.62 -0.39 4.20
N VAL A 30 -10.13 -0.47 5.44
CA VAL A 30 -10.54 -1.48 6.42
C VAL A 30 -11.87 -1.08 7.02
N ASP A 31 -11.98 0.16 7.50
CA ASP A 31 -13.19 0.65 8.14
C ASP A 31 -13.41 2.16 7.89
N GLY A 32 -14.26 2.79 8.71
CA GLY A 32 -14.58 4.20 8.59
C GLY A 32 -13.44 5.16 8.91
N SER A 33 -12.35 4.68 9.50
CA SER A 33 -11.20 5.48 9.95
C SER A 33 -9.85 4.88 9.58
N HIS A 34 -9.75 3.61 9.18
CA HIS A 34 -8.48 2.92 8.94
C HIS A 34 -8.35 2.42 7.50
N TYR A 35 -7.13 2.43 6.98
CA TYR A 35 -6.78 1.68 5.78
C TYR A 35 -5.40 1.04 5.89
N VAL A 36 -5.19 0.00 5.10
CA VAL A 36 -3.93 -0.72 4.91
C VAL A 36 -3.41 -0.46 3.52
N ALA A 37 -2.09 -0.37 3.41
CA ALA A 37 -1.41 -0.42 2.14
C ALA A 37 -0.13 -1.24 2.22
N ILE A 38 0.08 -2.02 1.17
CA ILE A 38 1.28 -2.84 0.99
C ILE A 38 2.14 -2.18 -0.11
N PRO A 39 3.43 -1.88 0.10
CA PRO A 39 4.34 -1.42 -0.92
C PRO A 39 4.66 -2.54 -1.92
N ASN A 40 5.59 -2.26 -2.83
CA ASN A 40 5.79 -3.04 -4.04
C ASN A 40 5.95 -4.54 -3.78
N LEU A 41 5.08 -5.34 -4.39
CA LEU A 41 5.15 -6.80 -4.44
C LEU A 41 5.81 -7.16 -5.77
N GLU A 42 7.08 -6.84 -5.91
CA GLU A 42 7.90 -7.38 -7.01
C GLU A 42 8.58 -8.64 -6.50
N MET A 43 7.79 -9.71 -6.43
CA MET A 43 8.32 -11.05 -6.19
C MET A 43 8.86 -11.55 -7.52
N ARG A 44 10.16 -11.82 -7.59
CA ARG A 44 10.76 -12.49 -8.74
C ARG A 44 10.88 -13.96 -8.38
N ASP A 45 10.17 -14.82 -9.11
CA ASP A 45 10.10 -16.26 -8.83
C ASP A 45 11.47 -16.96 -8.93
N ASP A 46 12.47 -16.31 -9.52
CA ASP A 46 13.84 -16.79 -9.75
C ASP A 46 14.89 -16.17 -8.80
N SER A 47 14.48 -15.31 -7.85
CA SER A 47 15.46 -14.63 -7.01
C SER A 47 15.85 -15.47 -5.79
N ASN A 48 17.11 -15.92 -5.75
CA ASN A 48 17.82 -16.29 -4.51
C ASN A 48 18.16 -15.07 -3.65
N GLN A 49 17.43 -13.96 -3.82
CA GLN A 49 17.67 -12.72 -3.12
C GLN A 49 16.58 -12.53 -2.07
N ALA A 50 17.02 -12.13 -0.89
CA ALA A 50 16.11 -11.79 0.17
C ALA A 50 15.24 -10.58 -0.21
N PHE A 51 13.96 -10.63 0.16
CA PHE A 51 13.00 -9.58 -0.16
C PHE A 51 12.07 -9.29 1.02
N GLY A 52 11.54 -8.06 1.03
CA GLY A 52 10.72 -7.54 2.11
C GLY A 52 9.32 -7.16 1.65
N ILE A 53 8.32 -7.52 2.44
CA ILE A 53 6.93 -7.07 2.27
C ILE A 53 6.57 -6.22 3.48
N THR A 54 6.18 -4.98 3.23
CA THR A 54 5.78 -4.07 4.31
C THR A 54 4.26 -3.92 4.34
N PHE A 55 3.69 -3.76 5.51
CA PHE A 55 2.29 -3.40 5.71
C PHE A 55 2.29 -2.09 6.45
N VAL A 56 1.56 -1.10 5.94
CA VAL A 56 1.34 0.17 6.63
C VAL A 56 -0.15 0.31 6.90
N GLN A 57 -0.51 0.30 8.17
CA GLN A 57 -1.88 0.47 8.65
C GLN A 57 -1.98 1.75 9.47
N GLY A 58 -3.00 2.56 9.28
CA GLY A 58 -3.20 3.71 10.15
C GLY A 58 -4.55 4.37 9.97
N VAL A 59 -4.81 5.31 10.88
CA VAL A 59 -6.02 6.15 10.83
C VAL A 59 -5.87 7.14 9.68
N TYR A 60 -6.86 7.27 8.81
CA TYR A 60 -6.86 8.28 7.76
C TYR A 60 -7.63 9.53 8.19
N THR A 61 -7.16 10.67 7.69
CA THR A 61 -7.83 11.96 7.78
C THR A 61 -8.46 12.26 6.43
N LYS A 62 -9.72 12.71 6.45
CA LYS A 62 -10.44 13.14 5.25
C LYS A 62 -10.53 14.66 5.22
N LYS A 63 -10.17 15.27 4.10
CA LYS A 63 -10.40 16.68 3.81
C LYS A 63 -10.99 16.81 2.42
N HIS A 64 -12.28 17.17 2.33
CA HIS A 64 -13.05 17.12 1.08
C HIS A 64 -12.98 15.73 0.42
N ASP A 65 -12.45 15.66 -0.80
CA ASP A 65 -12.25 14.43 -1.57
C ASP A 65 -10.86 13.79 -1.39
N ASP A 66 -10.05 14.32 -0.49
CA ASP A 66 -8.73 13.80 -0.17
C ASP A 66 -8.76 12.92 1.09
N PHE A 67 -8.16 11.73 0.99
CA PHE A 67 -7.98 10.79 2.09
C PHE A 67 -6.47 10.56 2.28
N LYS A 68 -5.98 10.86 3.47
CA LYS A 68 -4.55 10.85 3.81
C LYS A 68 -4.30 10.00 5.05
N LEU A 69 -3.27 9.16 5.05
CA LEU A 69 -2.83 8.51 6.28
C LEU A 69 -2.45 9.56 7.33
N GLY A 70 -2.90 9.35 8.56
CA GLY A 70 -2.58 10.19 9.70
C GLY A 70 -1.11 10.07 10.09
N LYS A 71 -0.67 10.87 11.07
CA LYS A 71 0.75 10.88 11.50
C LYS A 71 1.18 9.64 12.27
N ASN A 72 0.23 8.84 12.77
CA ASN A 72 0.51 7.63 13.54
C ASN A 72 0.02 6.43 12.73
N ALA A 73 0.93 5.51 12.44
CA ALA A 73 0.63 4.28 11.73
C ALA A 73 1.39 3.12 12.37
N GLN A 74 0.88 1.91 12.18
CA GLN A 74 1.59 0.67 12.44
C GLN A 74 2.29 0.25 11.14
N LYS A 75 3.58 -0.06 11.25
CA LYS A 75 4.37 -0.67 10.18
C LYS A 75 4.76 -2.07 10.60
N THR A 76 4.47 -3.04 9.74
CA THR A 76 4.92 -4.43 9.87
C THR A 76 5.75 -4.78 8.66
N GLU A 77 6.99 -5.24 8.84
CA GLU A 77 7.85 -5.72 7.76
C GLU A 77 8.07 -7.22 7.90
N LEU A 78 7.70 -7.96 6.85
CA LEU A 78 8.04 -9.37 6.67
C LEU A 78 9.28 -9.44 5.79
N TRP A 79 10.24 -10.25 6.20
CA TRP A 79 11.47 -10.50 5.46
C TRP A 79 11.57 -12.00 5.15
N PHE A 80 11.86 -12.29 3.88
CA PHE A 80 12.04 -13.63 3.35
C PHE A 80 13.45 -13.69 2.77
N ASP A 81 14.23 -14.71 3.13
CA ASP A 81 15.61 -14.83 2.65
C ASP A 81 15.69 -15.39 1.22
N SER A 82 14.61 -16.07 0.77
CA SER A 82 14.47 -16.61 -0.57
C SER A 82 12.99 -16.73 -0.99
N TYR A 83 12.74 -17.02 -2.27
CA TYR A 83 11.40 -17.37 -2.74
C TYR A 83 10.88 -18.68 -2.15
N ASP A 84 11.77 -19.65 -1.87
CA ASP A 84 11.39 -20.91 -1.23
C ASP A 84 10.94 -20.70 0.23
N ASP A 85 11.59 -19.80 0.98
CA ASP A 85 11.11 -19.44 2.32
C ASP A 85 9.71 -18.80 2.28
N PHE A 86 9.44 -18.03 1.22
CA PHE A 86 8.09 -17.54 0.93
C PHE A 86 7.12 -18.62 0.46
N LYS A 87 7.55 -19.74 -0.13
CA LYS A 87 6.62 -20.87 -0.35
C LYS A 87 6.32 -21.58 0.98
N ASP A 88 7.34 -21.75 1.80
CA ASP A 88 7.29 -22.59 3.00
C ASP A 88 6.67 -21.92 4.25
N GLY A 89 6.47 -20.62 4.24
CA GLY A 89 5.92 -19.88 5.40
C GLY A 89 6.99 -19.40 6.35
N ARG A 90 8.25 -19.48 5.93
CA ARG A 90 9.40 -19.13 6.74
C ARG A 90 9.70 -17.65 6.51
N TYR A 91 9.39 -16.82 7.51
CA TYR A 91 9.67 -15.39 7.44
C TYR A 91 10.09 -14.88 8.81
N THR A 92 10.88 -13.80 8.79
CA THR A 92 11.18 -13.04 9.99
C THR A 92 10.34 -11.76 9.99
N ILE A 93 9.69 -11.46 11.12
CA ILE A 93 9.12 -10.13 11.33
C ILE A 93 10.29 -9.23 11.71
N SER A 94 10.86 -8.54 10.73
CA SER A 94 12.07 -7.74 10.98
C SER A 94 11.76 -6.57 11.92
N LYS A 95 10.60 -5.92 11.74
CA LYS A 95 10.10 -4.81 12.58
C LYS A 95 8.57 -4.75 12.57
N SER A 96 7.94 -4.92 13.73
CA SER A 96 6.58 -4.43 13.99
C SER A 96 6.66 -3.29 14.99
N ARG A 97 6.30 -2.08 14.57
CA ARG A 97 6.38 -0.92 15.45
C ARG A 97 5.34 0.13 15.09
N GLN A 98 4.90 0.86 16.10
CA GLN A 98 4.26 2.15 15.87
C GLN A 98 5.30 3.08 15.24
N ILE A 99 4.95 3.65 14.10
CA ILE A 99 5.74 4.67 13.42
C ILE A 99 5.00 5.99 13.48
N LYS A 100 5.73 7.02 13.89
CA LYS A 100 5.32 8.38 13.59
C LYS A 100 5.73 8.65 12.16
N LEU A 101 4.74 8.68 11.27
CA LEU A 101 4.92 9.12 9.89
C LEU A 101 5.37 10.59 9.93
N LYS A 102 6.68 10.79 9.78
CA LYS A 102 7.21 12.07 9.29
C LYS A 102 6.62 12.32 7.90
N LYS A 103 6.77 13.53 7.34
CA LYS A 103 6.26 13.89 6.00
C LYS A 103 6.67 12.93 4.85
N THR A 104 7.49 11.90 5.09
CA THR A 104 8.39 11.22 4.15
C THR A 104 8.48 9.70 4.35
N VAL A 105 7.38 8.96 4.54
CA VAL A 105 7.45 7.48 4.42
C VAL A 105 6.81 7.05 3.11
N PRO A 106 7.61 6.71 2.08
CA PRO A 106 7.11 6.06 0.86
C PRO A 106 6.22 4.86 1.21
N PRO A 107 5.09 4.67 0.50
CA PRO A 107 4.65 5.43 -0.67
C PRO A 107 3.99 6.79 -0.36
N PHE A 108 3.75 7.12 0.91
CA PHE A 108 2.79 8.14 1.37
C PHE A 108 3.36 9.54 1.54
N GLU A 109 4.56 9.83 1.04
CA GLU A 109 5.07 11.21 0.99
C GLU A 109 4.08 12.08 0.19
N GLU A 110 3.24 12.87 0.88
CA GLU A 110 2.11 13.58 0.27
C GLU A 110 1.12 12.70 -0.53
N GLY A 111 1.23 11.38 -0.34
CA GLY A 111 0.42 10.37 -0.96
C GLY A 111 -0.98 10.41 -0.39
N LYS A 112 -1.97 10.54 -1.28
CA LYS A 112 -3.37 10.60 -0.91
C LYS A 112 -4.21 9.87 -1.93
N LEU A 113 -5.29 9.28 -1.45
CA LEU A 113 -6.39 8.98 -2.34
C LEU A 113 -7.15 10.28 -2.58
N THR A 114 -7.40 10.62 -3.83
CA THR A 114 -8.26 11.73 -4.21
C THR A 114 -9.40 11.18 -5.05
N LYS A 115 -10.64 11.49 -4.67
CA LYS A 115 -11.83 11.16 -5.45
C LYS A 115 -12.13 12.30 -6.42
N LYS A 116 -12.23 12.03 -7.72
CA LYS A 116 -12.63 13.00 -8.74
C LYS A 116 -13.64 12.35 -9.67
N LYS A 117 -14.81 12.98 -9.83
CA LYS A 117 -15.89 12.48 -10.70
C LYS A 117 -16.23 10.99 -10.43
N GLY A 118 -16.31 10.60 -9.15
CA GLY A 118 -16.60 9.21 -8.75
C GLY A 118 -15.41 8.23 -8.81
N ILE A 119 -14.27 8.63 -9.38
CA ILE A 119 -13.10 7.77 -9.58
C ILE A 119 -12.02 8.08 -8.53
N TYR A 120 -11.39 7.05 -7.98
CA TYR A 120 -10.27 7.20 -7.05
C TYR A 120 -8.95 7.28 -7.81
N TYR A 121 -8.09 8.19 -7.36
CA TYR A 121 -6.73 8.36 -7.85
C TYR A 121 -5.76 8.30 -6.68
N TYR A 122 -4.64 7.61 -6.84
CA TYR A 122 -3.52 7.70 -5.93
C TYR A 122 -2.57 8.81 -6.40
N LYS A 123 -2.38 9.85 -5.59
CA LYS A 123 -1.36 10.87 -5.83
C LYS A 123 0.00 10.28 -5.42
N SER A 124 0.86 9.94 -6.37
CA SER A 124 2.22 9.45 -6.13
C SER A 124 3.24 10.57 -6.37
N ASN A 125 4.29 10.61 -5.56
CA ASN A 125 5.47 11.40 -5.89
C ASN A 125 6.29 10.63 -6.92
N ARG A 126 6.68 11.30 -8.00
CA ARG A 126 7.82 10.86 -8.79
C ARG A 126 8.95 11.83 -8.50
N ILE A 127 10.03 11.33 -7.91
CA ILE A 127 11.28 12.07 -7.91
C ILE A 127 11.75 12.04 -9.37
N ASN A 128 11.78 13.19 -10.02
CA ASN A 128 12.49 13.31 -11.28
C ASN A 128 13.98 13.34 -10.94
N THR A 129 14.69 12.24 -11.19
CA THR A 129 16.12 12.10 -10.92
C THR A 129 16.96 13.18 -11.60
N TYR A 130 16.44 13.80 -12.67
CA TYR A 130 17.15 14.81 -13.45
C TYR A 130 16.93 16.26 -13.01
N SER A 131 15.89 16.58 -12.23
CA SER A 131 15.54 18.00 -11.98
C SER A 131 15.32 18.37 -10.54
N LEU A 132 15.48 17.46 -9.57
CA LEU A 132 15.20 17.63 -8.12
C LEU A 132 13.80 18.20 -7.75
N LYS A 133 12.97 18.54 -8.75
CA LYS A 133 11.61 19.04 -8.62
C LYS A 133 10.66 17.86 -8.42
N LYS A 134 9.91 17.88 -7.32
CA LYS A 134 8.84 16.91 -7.06
C LYS A 134 7.72 17.11 -8.07
N LYS A 135 7.44 16.09 -8.89
CA LYS A 135 6.25 16.06 -9.75
C LYS A 135 5.27 15.03 -9.22
N PHE A 136 4.00 15.42 -9.12
CA PHE A 136 2.95 14.51 -8.68
C PHE A 136 2.30 13.83 -9.88
N LEU A 137 2.09 12.52 -9.76
CA LEU A 137 1.32 11.73 -10.71
C LEU A 137 0.02 11.28 -10.04
N TYR A 138 -1.09 11.37 -10.75
CA TYR A 138 -2.38 10.84 -10.31
C TYR A 138 -2.61 9.50 -11.00
N LEU A 139 -2.34 8.42 -10.27
CA LEU A 139 -2.53 7.07 -10.76
C LEU A 139 -3.98 6.67 -10.56
N ARG A 140 -4.72 6.46 -11.66
CA ARG A 140 -6.11 6.02 -11.60
C ARG A 140 -6.18 4.65 -10.95
N LEU A 141 -7.09 4.51 -9.99
CA LEU A 141 -7.36 3.26 -9.31
C LEU A 141 -8.63 2.60 -9.86
N ARG A 142 -8.65 1.27 -9.78
CA ARG A 142 -9.83 0.44 -10.00
C ARG A 142 -10.07 -0.40 -8.75
N LYS A 143 -11.34 -0.71 -8.48
CA LYS A 143 -11.69 -1.67 -7.43
C LYS A 143 -11.07 -3.02 -7.79
N ALA A 144 -10.39 -3.65 -6.84
CA ALA A 144 -9.85 -4.99 -7.02
C ALA A 144 -11.02 -5.99 -7.21
N LYS A 145 -10.87 -6.92 -8.15
CA LYS A 145 -11.81 -8.03 -8.34
C LYS A 145 -11.55 -9.20 -7.38
N ILE A 146 -10.35 -9.22 -6.78
CA ILE A 146 -9.92 -10.22 -5.82
C ILE A 146 -9.92 -9.62 -4.42
N ASN A 147 -10.23 -10.45 -3.43
CA ASN A 147 -9.97 -10.08 -2.04
C ASN A 147 -8.44 -10.00 -1.86
N LEU A 148 -7.92 -8.89 -1.37
CA LEU A 148 -6.50 -8.74 -1.03
C LEU A 148 -6.37 -8.70 0.49
N PRO A 149 -5.26 -9.19 1.05
CA PRO A 149 -5.11 -9.29 2.48
C PRO A 149 -5.02 -7.93 3.17
N THR A 150 -5.28 -7.92 4.46
CA THR A 150 -5.25 -6.74 5.33
C THR A 150 -4.09 -6.83 6.31
N THR A 151 -3.73 -8.04 6.71
CA THR A 151 -2.68 -8.33 7.69
C THR A 151 -1.60 -9.21 7.07
N GLU A 152 -0.46 -9.30 7.73
CA GLU A 152 0.60 -10.24 7.40
C GLU A 152 0.10 -11.69 7.43
N LYS A 153 -0.70 -12.06 8.43
CA LYS A 153 -1.26 -13.42 8.54
C LYS A 153 -2.20 -13.75 7.39
N GLU A 154 -3.07 -12.81 7.02
CA GLU A 154 -3.95 -12.97 5.85
C GLU A 154 -3.13 -13.09 4.56
N PHE A 155 -2.04 -12.33 4.46
CA PHE A 155 -1.15 -12.36 3.32
C PHE A 155 -0.46 -13.72 3.19
N ILE A 156 0.19 -14.19 4.25
CA ILE A 156 0.81 -15.51 4.30
C ILE A 156 -0.22 -16.58 3.93
N ARG A 157 -1.38 -16.60 4.59
CA ARG A 157 -2.41 -17.60 4.27
C ARG A 157 -2.86 -17.56 2.80
N GLN A 158 -3.11 -16.36 2.26
CA GLN A 158 -3.66 -16.21 0.91
C GLN A 158 -2.66 -16.54 -0.19
N TYR A 159 -1.38 -16.24 0.04
CA TYR A 159 -0.34 -16.42 -0.96
C TYR A 159 0.47 -17.72 -0.78
N HIS A 160 0.40 -18.38 0.38
CA HIS A 160 0.97 -19.73 0.60
C HIS A 160 0.05 -20.87 0.16
N GLN A 161 -1.28 -20.72 0.30
CA GLN A 161 -2.23 -21.80 -0.04
C GLN A 161 -2.66 -21.83 -1.52
N LYS A 162 -1.99 -21.06 -2.38
CA LYS A 162 -2.25 -21.04 -3.82
C LYS A 162 -1.04 -21.49 -4.62
N GLN A 163 -0.57 -22.70 -4.33
CA GLN A 163 0.03 -23.61 -5.30
C GLN A 163 -0.55 -25.00 -5.07
#